data_AF-A0A3C1DK98-F1
#
_entry.id   AF-A0A3C1DK98-F1
#
_cell.length_a   1.000
_cell.length_b   1.000
_cell.length_c   1.000
_cell.angle_alpha   90.00
_cell.angle_beta   90.00
_cell.angle_gamma   90.00
#
_symmetry.space_group_name_H-M   'P 1'
#
loop_
_entity.id
_entity.type
_entity.pdbx_description
1 polymer ?
#
loop_
_entity_poly.entity_id
_entity_poly.type
_entity_poly.pdbx_seq_one_letter_code
_entity_poly.pdbx_strand_id
1 'polypeptide(L)' 'AATVAIGDPYAGLPEQEKIRRTKLADMRARGIDPYATSFTRTATNKSVRDEFSELGPDERTGKTV' A
#
# COMPACT_ATOMS: atom_id res chain seq x y z
N ALA A 1 11.68 31.74 19.78
CA ALA A 1 11.78 30.30 19.42
C ALA A 1 10.58 29.59 20.03
N ALA A 2 9.64 29.10 19.23
CA ALA A 2 8.47 28.39 19.73
C ALA A 2 8.78 26.89 19.75
N THR A 3 9.09 26.38 20.95
CA THR A 3 9.14 24.94 21.23
C THR A 3 7.72 24.38 21.13
N VAL A 4 7.40 23.74 20.01
CA VAL A 4 6.16 22.96 19.88
C VAL A 4 6.28 21.77 20.82
N ALA A 5 5.37 21.70 21.80
CA ALA A 5 5.26 20.57 22.70
C ALA A 5 5.12 19.27 21.90
N ILE A 6 6.01 18.30 22.14
CA ILE A 6 6.00 16.99 21.49
C ILE A 6 4.88 16.15 22.12
N GLY A 7 3.64 16.41 21.71
CA GLY A 7 2.54 15.48 21.91
C GLY A 7 2.48 14.45 20.78
N ASP A 8 1.85 13.31 21.01
CA ASP A 8 1.45 12.40 19.93
C ASP A 8 0.67 13.21 18.89
N PRO A 9 1.18 13.40 17.65
CA PRO A 9 0.51 14.19 16.62
C PRO A 9 -0.86 13.60 16.22
N TYR A 10 -1.15 12.39 16.67
CA TYR A 10 -2.37 11.64 16.44
C TYR A 10 -3.15 11.37 17.73
N ALA A 11 -2.90 12.14 18.79
CA ALA A 11 -3.66 12.07 20.04
C ALA A 11 -5.18 12.22 19.79
N GLY A 12 -5.99 11.40 20.47
CA GLY A 12 -7.45 11.38 20.31
C GLY A 12 -7.97 10.56 19.12
N LEU A 13 -7.10 10.02 18.26
CA LEU A 13 -7.52 9.10 17.20
C LEU A 13 -7.59 7.64 17.70
N PRO A 14 -8.46 6.81 17.09
CA PRO A 14 -8.41 5.36 17.28
C PRO A 14 -7.05 4.79 16.89
N GLU A 15 -6.64 3.72 17.58
CA GLU A 15 -5.31 3.11 17.39
C GLU A 15 -5.00 2.76 15.92
N GLN A 16 -5.99 2.21 15.21
CA GLN A 16 -5.83 1.89 13.79
C GLN A 16 -5.51 3.11 12.93
N GLU A 17 -6.15 4.24 13.22
CA GLU A 17 -5.92 5.48 12.46
C GLU A 17 -4.54 6.07 12.78
N LYS A 18 -4.11 6.02 14.05
CA LYS A 18 -2.75 6.41 14.43
C LYS A 18 -1.70 5.62 13.65
N ILE A 19 -1.84 4.29 13.62
CA ILE A 19 -0.93 3.40 12.90
C ILE A 19 -0.91 3.71 11.40
N ARG A 20 -2.08 3.90 10.78
CA ARG A 20 -2.19 4.23 9.35
C ARG A 20 -1.46 5.53 9.02
N ARG A 21 -1.61 6.57 9.85
CA ARG A 21 -0.96 7.87 9.65
C ARG A 21 0.55 7.81 9.89
N THR A 22 1.00 7.07 10.90
CA THR A 22 2.44 6.83 11.12
C THR A 22 3.08 6.11 9.93
N LYS A 23 2.44 5.05 9.41
CA LYS A 23 2.93 4.35 8.20
C LYS A 23 2.97 5.26 6.96
N LEU A 24 1.96 6.10 6.81
CA LEU A 24 1.90 7.06 5.71
C LEU A 24 3.01 8.12 5.81
N ALA A 25 3.33 8.60 7.01
CA ALA A 25 4.47 9.49 7.23
C ALA A 25 5.81 8.81 6.93
N ASP A 26 6.00 7.55 7.36
CA ASP A 26 7.20 6.75 7.06
C ASP A 26 7.40 6.54 5.55
N MET A 27 6.33 6.15 4.83
CA MET A 27 6.39 5.99 3.37
C MET A 27 6.86 7.28 2.69
N ARG A 28 6.33 8.45 3.09
CA ARG A 28 6.74 9.74 2.55
C ARG A 28 8.18 10.11 2.89
N ALA A 29 8.61 9.85 4.14
CA ALA A 29 9.99 10.09 4.56
C ALA A 29 11.01 9.25 3.75
N ARG A 30 10.60 8.06 3.30
CA ARG A 30 11.38 7.20 2.40
C ARG A 30 11.30 7.59 0.93
N GLY A 31 10.60 8.68 0.58
CA GLY A 31 10.41 9.15 -0.79
C GLY A 31 9.39 8.34 -1.60
N ILE A 32 8.59 7.50 -0.95
CA ILE A 32 7.52 6.73 -1.60
C ILE A 32 6.26 7.61 -1.63
N ASP A 33 5.72 7.84 -2.82
CA ASP A 33 4.40 8.48 -2.97
C ASP A 33 3.28 7.45 -2.74
N PRO A 34 2.55 7.51 -1.61
CA PRO A 34 1.47 6.56 -1.33
C PRO A 34 0.27 6.70 -2.28
N TYR A 35 0.16 7.82 -3.01
CA TYR A 35 -0.96 8.12 -3.91
C TYR A 35 -0.46 8.50 -5.31
N ALA A 36 0.52 7.74 -5.81
CA ALA A 36 1.09 7.93 -7.14
C ALA A 36 0.00 8.00 -8.22
N THR A 37 0.13 8.99 -9.10
CA THR A 37 -0.85 9.23 -10.18
C THR A 37 -0.65 8.27 -11.36
N SER A 38 0.54 7.70 -11.51
CA SER A 38 0.88 6.80 -12.61
C SER A 38 0.93 5.35 -12.14
N PHE A 39 -0.02 4.52 -12.61
CA PHE A 39 0.04 3.07 -12.52
C PHE A 39 -0.50 2.45 -13.80
N THR A 40 0.34 1.71 -14.52
CA THR A 40 -0.04 1.02 -15.75
C THR A 40 -0.61 -0.35 -15.41
N ARG A 41 -1.95 -0.46 -15.39
CA ARG A 41 -2.63 -1.73 -15.15
C ARG A 41 -2.58 -2.62 -16.41
N THR A 42 -1.85 -3.72 -16.34
CA THR A 42 -1.63 -4.72 -17.40
C THR A 42 -2.72 -5.77 -17.49
N ALA A 43 -3.32 -6.17 -16.36
CA ALA A 43 -4.43 -7.12 -16.31
C ALA A 43 -5.43 -6.76 -15.20
N THR A 44 -6.62 -7.34 -15.28
CA THR A 44 -7.63 -7.25 -14.20
C THR A 44 -7.65 -8.54 -13.39
N ASN A 45 -8.11 -8.49 -12.14
CA ASN A 45 -8.27 -9.69 -11.32
C ASN A 45 -9.18 -10.74 -11.99
N LYS A 46 -10.20 -10.31 -12.74
CA LYS A 46 -11.07 -11.22 -13.47
C LYS A 46 -10.32 -11.90 -14.62
N SER A 47 -9.63 -11.14 -15.47
CA SER A 47 -8.90 -11.70 -16.61
C SER A 47 -7.80 -12.67 -16.17
N VAL A 48 -7.09 -12.39 -15.07
CA VAL A 48 -6.07 -13.30 -14.52
C VAL A 48 -6.72 -14.60 -14.02
N ARG A 49 -7.85 -14.53 -13.32
CA ARG A 49 -8.56 -15.73 -12.85
C ARG A 49 -9.13 -16.57 -13.99
N ASP A 50 -9.66 -15.91 -15.01
CA ASP A 50 -10.22 -16.59 -16.19
C ASP A 50 -9.10 -17.23 -17.02
N GLU A 51 -7.94 -16.58 -17.16
CA GLU A 51 -6.78 -17.10 -17.91
C GLU A 51 -6.10 -18.29 -17.21
N PHE A 52 -6.00 -18.26 -15.87
CA PHE A 52 -5.28 -19.27 -15.09
C PHE A 52 -6.20 -20.17 -14.26
N SER A 53 -7.43 -20.41 -14.73
CA SER A 53 -8.42 -21.20 -13.98
C SER A 53 -8.04 -22.68 -13.80
N GLU A 54 -7.16 -23.19 -14.65
CA GLU A 54 -6.75 -24.60 -14.68
C GLU A 54 -5.35 -24.84 -14.10
N LEU A 55 -4.72 -23.80 -13.55
CA LEU A 55 -3.37 -23.90 -13.00
C LEU A 55 -3.36 -24.79 -11.74
N GLY A 56 -2.48 -25.79 -11.73
CA GLY A 56 -2.37 -26.74 -10.62
C GLY A 56 -1.75 -26.13 -9.35
N PRO A 57 -1.92 -26.78 -8.18
CA PRO A 57 -1.22 -26.39 -6.97
C PRO A 57 0.31 -26.43 -7.17
N ASP A 58 1.00 -25.38 -6.71
CA ASP A 58 2.45 -25.20 -6.86
C ASP A 58 2.96 -25.14 -8.32
N GLU A 59 2.05 -25.05 -9.30
CA GLU A 59 2.42 -24.81 -10.69
C GLU A 59 2.70 -23.32 -10.95
N ARG A 60 3.71 -23.03 -11.77
CA ARG A 60 4.16 -21.65 -12.05
C ARG A 60 4.21 -21.40 -13.56
N THR A 61 3.50 -20.36 -14.00
CA THR A 61 3.44 -20.00 -15.43
C THR A 61 4.63 -19.16 -15.91
N GLY A 62 5.33 -18.49 -14.98
CA GLY A 62 6.42 -17.54 -15.31
C GLY A 62 5.97 -16.22 -15.94
N LYS A 63 4.66 -15.99 -16.11
CA LYS A 63 4.10 -14.76 -16.70
C LYS A 63 4.10 -13.62 -15.67
N THR A 64 4.45 -12.41 -16.11
CA THR A 64 4.28 -11.17 -15.33
C THR A 64 2.99 -10.46 -15.75
N VAL A 65 2.18 -10.04 -14.77
CA VAL A 65 0.88 -9.37 -14.94
C VAL A 65 0.73 -8.15 -14.05
#